data_AF-A0A9D8R5B0-F1
#
_entry.id   AF-A0A9D8R5B0-F1
#
_cell.length_a   1.000
_cell.length_b   1.000
_cell.length_c   1.000
_cell.angle_alpha   90.00
_cell.angle_beta   90.00
_cell.angle_gamma   90.00
#
_symmetry.space_group_name_H-M   'P 1'
#
loop_
_entity.id
_entity.type
_entity.pdbx_description
1 polymer ?
#
loop_
_entity_poly.entity_id
_entity_poly.type
_entity_poly.pdbx_seq_one_letter_code
_entity_poly.pdbx_strand_id
1 'polypeptide(L)' 'MMAFKGALVIDTEKCKGCAVCITGCPNQCIALSKHVNAKGYNYLEMV' A
#
# COMPACT_ATOMS: atom_id res chain seq x y z
N MET A 1 -10.36 -19.74 7.22
CA MET A 1 -9.56 -18.55 6.85
C MET A 1 -8.27 -18.55 7.65
N MET A 2 -7.10 -18.41 7.00
CA MET A 2 -5.84 -18.20 7.72
C MET A 2 -5.81 -16.78 8.28
N ALA A 3 -5.69 -16.64 9.60
CA ALA A 3 -5.40 -15.37 10.24
C ALA A 3 -3.90 -15.06 10.05
N PHE A 4 -3.52 -14.60 8.85
CA PHE A 4 -2.15 -14.17 8.59
C PHE A 4 -1.89 -12.86 9.35
N LYS A 5 -1.19 -12.95 10.48
CA LYS A 5 -0.83 -11.80 11.31
C LYS A 5 0.49 -11.23 10.80
N GLY A 6 0.43 -10.57 9.64
CA GLY A 6 1.55 -9.87 9.04
C GLY A 6 1.56 -8.39 9.38
N ALA A 7 2.74 -7.79 9.56
CA ALA A 7 2.91 -6.34 9.58
C ALA A 7 3.29 -5.87 8.17
N LEU A 8 2.53 -4.90 7.63
CA LEU A 8 2.85 -4.25 6.37
C LEU A 8 3.50 -2.90 6.66
N VAL A 9 4.70 -2.69 6.13
CA VAL A 9 5.40 -1.40 6.20
C VAL A 9 5.57 -0.88 4.77
N ILE A 10 5.12 0.34 4.52
CA ILE A 10 5.19 0.99 3.22
C ILE A 10 6.24 2.10 3.30
N ASP A 11 7.33 1.94 2.57
CA ASP A 11 8.31 3.01 2.35
C ASP A 11 7.75 3.97 1.29
N THR A 12 7.27 5.12 1.73
CA THR A 12 6.59 6.10 0.87
C THR A 12 7.52 6.72 -0.17
N GLU A 13 8.84 6.79 0.08
CA GLU A 13 9.81 7.35 -0.86
C GLU A 13 10.16 6.39 -2.00
N LYS A 14 10.03 5.08 -1.74
CA LYS A 14 10.23 4.02 -2.74
C LYS A 14 8.94 3.59 -3.43
N CYS A 15 7.79 3.75 -2.76
CA CYS A 15 6.50 3.38 -3.32
C CYS A 15 6.18 4.23 -4.57
N LYS A 16 5.85 3.55 -5.68
CA LYS A 16 5.52 4.18 -6.96
C LYS A 16 4.01 4.30 -7.21
N GLY A 17 3.18 3.79 -6.31
CA GLY A 17 1.73 3.78 -6.52
C GLY A 17 1.25 2.87 -7.65
N CYS A 18 1.95 1.78 -7.95
CA CYS A 18 1.61 0.89 -9.09
C CYS A 18 0.40 -0.03 -8.87
N ALA A 19 -0.26 0.05 -7.70
CA ALA A 19 -1.44 -0.74 -7.30
C ALA A 19 -1.29 -2.28 -7.25
N VAL A 20 -0.15 -2.86 -7.63
CA VAL A 20 0.07 -4.33 -7.60
C VAL A 20 -0.18 -4.93 -6.21
N CYS A 21 0.24 -4.23 -5.15
CA CYS A 21 0.03 -4.69 -3.79
C CYS A 21 -1.45 -4.76 -3.40
N ILE A 22 -2.30 -3.87 -3.94
CA ILE A 22 -3.74 -3.83 -3.64
C ILE A 22 -4.40 -5.14 -4.09
N THR A 23 -4.12 -5.56 -5.32
CA THR A 23 -4.65 -6.81 -5.87
C THR A 23 -4.12 -8.04 -5.13
N GLY A 24 -2.88 -7.98 -4.64
CA GLY A 24 -2.26 -9.07 -3.90
C GLY A 24 -2.65 -9.16 -2.42
N CYS A 25 -3.33 -8.15 -1.87
CA CYS A 25 -3.64 -8.11 -0.45
C CYS A 25 -4.86 -9.00 -0.15
N PRO A 26 -4.70 -10.14 0.58
CA PRO A 26 -5.81 -11.04 0.87
C PRO A 26 -6.85 -10.41 1.82
N ASN A 27 -6.42 -9.42 2.61
CA ASN A 27 -7.27 -8.71 3.57
C ASN A 27 -7.88 -7.42 3.00
N GLN A 28 -7.50 -7.03 1.77
CA GLN A 28 -7.97 -5.82 1.10
C GLN A 28 -7.85 -4.53 1.97
N CYS A 29 -6.83 -4.45 2.83
CA CYS A 29 -6.66 -3.39 3.83
C CYS A 29 -5.69 -2.27 3.40
N ILE A 30 -5.50 -2.08 2.09
CA ILE A 30 -4.64 -1.04 1.53
C ILE A 30 -5.26 -0.39 0.31
N ALA A 31 -4.98 0.89 0.12
CA ALA A 31 -5.44 1.71 -1.00
C ALA A 31 -4.34 2.68 -1.47
N LEU A 32 -4.57 3.34 -2.61
CA LEU A 32 -3.74 4.48 -3.02
C LEU A 32 -4.10 5.70 -2.18
N SER A 33 -3.08 6.35 -1.65
CA SER A 33 -3.24 7.58 -0.89
C SER A 33 -3.71 8.73 -1.76
N LYS A 34 -4.43 9.67 -1.13
CA LYS A 34 -4.75 10.97 -1.74
C LYS A 34 -3.56 11.93 -1.71
N HIS A 35 -2.48 11.56 -1.01
CA HIS A 35 -1.25 12.33 -0.90
C HIS A 35 -0.18 11.81 -1.84
N VAL A 36 0.69 12.72 -2.29
CA VAL A 36 1.86 12.40 -3.09
C VAL A 36 3.14 12.48 -2.26
N ASN A 37 4.10 11.60 -2.56
CA ASN A 37 5.46 11.71 -2.03
C ASN A 37 6.26 12.80 -2.76
N ALA A 38 7.52 13.01 -2.36
CA ALA A 38 8.42 13.98 -2.99
C ALA A 38 8.68 13.75 -4.49
N LYS A 39 8.39 12.55 -5.00
CA LYS A 39 8.52 12.19 -6.43
C LYS A 39 7.21 12.34 -7.20
N GLY A 40 6.13 12.77 -6.55
CA GLY A 40 4.82 12.96 -7.18
C GLY A 40 3.97 11.69 -7.29
N TYR A 41 4.34 10.59 -6.64
CA TYR A 41 3.55 9.35 -6.67
C TYR A 41 2.54 9.32 -5.53
N ASN A 42 1.31 8.94 -5.86
CA ASN A 42 0.30 8.51 -4.88
C ASN A 42 0.75 7.16 -4.30
N TYR A 43 1.37 7.18 -3.13
CA TYR A 43 1.88 5.97 -2.49
C TYR A 43 0.72 5.16 -1.88
N LEU A 44 1.01 3.96 -1.37
CA LEU A 44 0.00 3.12 -0.72
C LEU A 44 -0.19 3.51 0.75
N GLU A 45 -1.43 3.50 1.22
CA GLU A 45 -1.78 3.67 2.64
C GLU A 45 -2.70 2.55 3.11
N MET A 46 -2.69 2.28 4.41
CA MET A 46 -3.61 1.31 5.02
C MET A 46 -4.99 1.95 5.23
N VAL A 47 -6.04 1.17 5.00
CA VAL A 47 -7.45 1.56 5.15
C VAL A 47 -8.21 0.60 6.03
#